data_AF-A0AA41HIG9-F1
#
_entry.id   AF-A0AA41HIG9-F1
#
_cell.length_a   1.000
_cell.length_b   1.000
_cell.length_c   1.000
_cell.angle_alpha   90.00
_cell.angle_beta   90.00
_cell.angle_gamma   90.00
#
_symmetry.space_group_name_H-M   'P 1'
#
loop_
_entity.id
_entity.type
_entity.pdbx_description
1 polymer ?
#
loop_
_entity_poly.entity_id
_entity_poly.type
_entity_poly.pdbx_seq_one_letter_code
_entity_poly.pdbx_strand_id
1 'polypeptide(L)'
;MSEAQSKEQLREQIIKLVAEYGALASVPKAFEPGVTVIPPAGKVVGAPEMELMVEASLDAWLTTGRFNDQFEARLAKLIGVDFLITVNSGSSANLVAFNTLTSPKLGARAIQQGDEVIGVAAGFPTTVNPIIQFG
;
A
#
# COMPACT_ATOMS: atom_id res chain seq x y z
N MET A 1 -37.40 -23.34 -13.89
CA MET A 1 -36.71 -22.02 -13.87
C MET A 1 -35.76 -22.08 -12.69
N SER A 2 -34.45 -21.94 -12.89
CA SER A 2 -33.51 -21.91 -11.76
C SER A 2 -33.82 -20.72 -10.87
N GLU A 3 -33.83 -20.91 -9.55
CA GLU A 3 -33.96 -19.80 -8.61
C GLU A 3 -32.86 -18.77 -8.88
N ALA A 4 -33.24 -17.49 -8.90
CA ALA A 4 -32.28 -16.40 -9.08
C ALA A 4 -31.33 -16.37 -7.87
N GLN A 5 -30.02 -16.47 -8.13
CA GLN A 5 -29.01 -16.41 -7.09
C GLN A 5 -29.00 -15.05 -6.40
N SER A 6 -28.78 -15.02 -5.09
CA SER A 6 -28.61 -13.78 -4.35
C SER A 6 -27.27 -13.09 -4.69
N LYS A 7 -27.18 -11.79 -4.39
CA LYS A 7 -25.95 -11.02 -4.55
C LYS A 7 -24.79 -11.63 -3.75
N GLU A 8 -25.07 -12.09 -2.54
CA GLU A 8 -24.11 -12.73 -1.64
C GLU A 8 -23.63 -14.07 -2.20
N GLN A 9 -24.55 -14.90 -2.71
CA GLN A 9 -24.21 -16.17 -3.35
C GLN A 9 -23.33 -15.97 -4.59
N LEU A 10 -23.60 -14.95 -5.40
CA LEU A 10 -22.76 -14.59 -6.55
C LEU A 10 -21.38 -14.12 -6.11
N ARG A 11 -21.31 -13.28 -5.06
CA ARG A 11 -20.04 -12.82 -4.50
C ARG A 11 -19.18 -13.99 -4.01
N GLU A 12 -19.76 -14.92 -3.25
CA GLU A 12 -19.04 -16.11 -2.77
C GLU A 12 -18.50 -16.98 -3.92
N GLN A 13 -19.30 -17.17 -4.98
CA GLN A 13 -18.87 -17.91 -6.17
C GLN A 13 -17.72 -17.21 -6.90
N ILE A 14 -17.80 -15.88 -7.06
CA ILE A 14 -16.73 -15.10 -7.69
C ILE A 14 -15.43 -15.26 -6.89
N ILE A 15 -15.47 -15.06 -5.57
CA ILE A 15 -14.28 -15.17 -4.72
C ILE A 15 -13.70 -16.58 -4.73
N LYS A 16 -14.54 -17.62 -4.73
CA LYS A 16 -14.09 -19.00 -4.87
C LYS A 16 -13.34 -19.24 -6.19
N LEU A 17 -13.88 -18.77 -7.32
CA LEU A 17 -13.23 -18.90 -8.63
C LEU A 17 -11.93 -18.10 -8.71
N VAL A 18 -11.88 -16.93 -8.07
CA VAL A 18 -10.64 -16.12 -7.96
C VAL A 18 -9.60 -16.85 -7.12
N ALA A 19 -10.00 -17.50 -6.03
CA ALA A 19 -9.10 -18.30 -5.19
C ALA A 19 -8.49 -19.47 -5.98
N GLU A 20 -9.32 -20.22 -6.71
CA GLU A 20 -8.89 -21.32 -7.58
C GLU A 20 -7.91 -20.82 -8.66
N TYR A 21 -8.23 -19.71 -9.32
CA TYR A 21 -7.35 -19.07 -10.29
C TYR A 21 -6.02 -18.62 -9.65
N GLY A 22 -6.08 -17.94 -8.50
CA GLY A 22 -4.91 -17.41 -7.80
C GLY A 22 -3.97 -18.52 -7.34
N ALA A 23 -4.51 -19.66 -6.89
CA ALA A 23 -3.71 -20.84 -6.52
C ALA A 23 -2.92 -21.39 -7.72
N LEU A 24 -3.53 -21.43 -8.91
CA LEU A 24 -2.87 -21.89 -10.13
C LEU A 24 -1.89 -20.84 -10.69
N ALA A 25 -2.23 -19.56 -10.64
CA ALA A 25 -1.43 -18.46 -11.18
C ALA A 25 -0.17 -18.17 -10.35
N SER A 26 -0.19 -18.50 -9.07
CA SER A 26 0.87 -18.15 -8.11
C SER A 26 1.81 -19.32 -7.80
N VAL A 27 1.71 -20.42 -8.55
CA VAL A 27 2.62 -21.58 -8.39
C VAL A 27 4.05 -21.16 -8.73
N PRO A 28 5.01 -21.24 -7.79
CA PRO A 28 6.39 -20.93 -8.07
C PRO A 28 6.96 -21.87 -9.14
N LYS A 29 7.63 -21.30 -10.14
CA LYS A 29 8.37 -22.10 -11.12
C LYS A 29 9.62 -22.70 -10.45
N ALA A 30 9.93 -23.95 -10.77
CA ALA A 30 11.17 -24.58 -10.33
C ALA A 30 12.37 -23.79 -10.86
N PHE A 31 13.40 -23.65 -10.03
CA PHE A 31 14.66 -23.02 -10.42
C PHE A 31 15.44 -23.93 -11.38
N GLU A 32 15.85 -23.38 -12.50
CA GLU A 32 16.71 -24.00 -13.49
C GLU A 32 18.02 -23.20 -13.63
N PRO A 33 19.18 -23.75 -13.23
CA PRO A 33 20.47 -23.08 -13.35
C PRO A 33 20.75 -22.62 -14.79
N GLY A 34 21.17 -21.37 -14.95
CA GLY A 34 21.47 -20.79 -16.26
C GLY A 34 20.26 -20.36 -17.09
N VAL A 35 19.03 -20.67 -16.64
CA VAL A 35 17.77 -20.30 -17.33
C VAL A 35 16.91 -19.39 -16.47
N THR A 36 16.73 -19.70 -15.19
CA THR A 36 15.87 -18.93 -14.30
C THR A 36 16.50 -17.59 -13.95
N VAL A 37 15.77 -16.51 -14.21
CA VAL A 37 16.18 -15.16 -13.82
C VAL A 37 16.16 -15.02 -12.30
N ILE A 38 17.20 -14.38 -11.76
CA ILE A 38 17.30 -14.05 -10.34
C ILE A 38 17.17 -12.52 -10.22
N PRO A 39 15.95 -11.97 -10.18
CA PRO A 39 15.78 -10.53 -10.08
C PRO A 39 16.19 -10.05 -8.67
N PRO A 40 16.75 -8.83 -8.53
CA PRO A 40 17.14 -8.30 -7.23
C PRO A 40 15.94 -7.97 -6.32
N ALA A 41 14.74 -7.85 -6.89
CA ALA A 41 13.48 -7.63 -6.18
C ALA A 41 12.29 -8.15 -7.00
N GLY A 42 11.15 -8.39 -6.33
CA GLY A 42 9.91 -8.79 -6.99
C GLY A 42 8.74 -8.87 -6.01
N LYS A 43 7.51 -8.68 -6.50
CA LYS A 43 6.31 -8.91 -5.70
C LYS A 43 6.04 -10.42 -5.57
N VAL A 44 5.59 -10.85 -4.39
CA VAL A 44 5.06 -12.19 -4.17
C VAL A 44 3.61 -12.00 -3.72
N VAL A 45 2.68 -12.29 -4.61
CA VAL A 45 1.23 -12.15 -4.40
C VAL A 45 0.57 -13.46 -4.75
N GLY A 46 -0.45 -13.84 -3.98
CA GLY A 46 -1.18 -15.08 -4.08
C GLY A 46 -2.68 -14.89 -4.25
N ALA A 47 -3.41 -15.98 -4.06
CA ALA A 47 -4.87 -15.97 -4.04
C ALA A 47 -5.46 -14.94 -3.05
N PRO A 48 -4.97 -14.79 -1.79
CA PRO A 48 -5.55 -13.84 -0.84
C PRO A 48 -5.52 -12.38 -1.34
N GLU A 49 -4.41 -11.95 -1.96
CA GLU A 49 -4.33 -10.59 -2.53
C GLU A 49 -5.34 -10.40 -3.66
N MET A 50 -5.52 -11.40 -4.53
CA MET A 50 -6.47 -11.33 -5.65
C MET A 50 -7.92 -11.32 -5.15
N GLU A 51 -8.26 -12.15 -4.18
CA GLU A 51 -9.59 -12.23 -3.58
C GLU A 51 -10.00 -10.88 -2.97
N LEU A 52 -9.13 -10.26 -2.16
CA LEU A 52 -9.40 -8.97 -1.53
C LEU A 52 -9.52 -7.83 -2.55
N MET A 53 -8.72 -7.84 -3.62
CA MET A 53 -8.85 -6.88 -4.72
C MET A 53 -10.20 -7.02 -5.44
N VAL A 54 -10.66 -8.25 -5.67
CA VAL A 54 -11.96 -8.49 -6.30
C VAL A 54 -13.09 -8.12 -5.36
N GLU A 55 -12.99 -8.44 -4.06
CA GLU A 55 -13.96 -7.98 -3.07
C GLU A 55 -14.10 -6.45 -3.06
N ALA A 56 -12.98 -5.72 -3.04
CA ALA A 56 -12.98 -4.27 -3.11
C ALA A 56 -13.61 -3.76 -4.41
N SER A 57 -13.36 -4.44 -5.53
CA SER A 57 -13.96 -4.12 -6.82
C SER A 57 -15.48 -4.33 -6.80
N LEU A 58 -15.95 -5.42 -6.16
CA LEU A 58 -17.38 -5.73 -6.01
C LEU A 58 -18.10 -4.80 -5.04
N ASP A 59 -17.37 -4.14 -4.13
CA ASP A 59 -17.94 -3.11 -3.26
C ASP A 59 -18.25 -1.83 -4.05
N ALA A 60 -17.54 -1.58 -5.16
CA ALA A 60 -17.69 -0.40 -6.02
C ALA A 60 -17.65 0.94 -5.27
N TRP A 61 -17.03 0.96 -4.09
CA TRP A 61 -16.84 2.17 -3.27
C TRP A 61 -15.73 3.07 -3.83
N LEU A 62 -14.69 2.45 -4.41
CA LEU A 62 -13.56 3.05 -5.12
C LEU A 62 -12.59 3.88 -4.27
N THR A 63 -13.09 4.73 -3.38
CA THR A 63 -12.28 5.51 -2.44
C THR A 63 -11.84 4.66 -1.24
N THR A 64 -10.99 5.21 -0.37
CA THR A 64 -10.64 4.54 0.88
C THR A 64 -11.88 4.32 1.75
N GLY A 65 -11.89 3.20 2.48
CA GLY A 65 -13.01 2.74 3.30
C GLY A 65 -12.68 1.38 3.90
N ARG A 66 -13.63 0.44 3.91
CA ARG A 66 -13.55 -0.90 4.55
C ARG A 66 -12.16 -1.54 4.59
N PHE A 67 -11.48 -1.65 3.44
CA PHE A 67 -10.16 -2.28 3.36
C PHE A 67 -9.02 -1.38 3.82
N ASN A 68 -9.10 -0.07 3.57
CA ASN A 68 -8.11 0.88 4.04
C ASN A 68 -8.13 0.97 5.57
N ASP A 69 -9.31 1.11 6.18
CA ASP A 69 -9.46 1.21 7.64
C ASP A 69 -8.89 -0.03 8.34
N GLN A 70 -9.16 -1.21 7.77
CA GLN A 70 -8.59 -2.46 8.26
C GLN A 70 -7.07 -2.54 8.07
N PHE A 71 -6.56 -2.09 6.91
CA PHE A 71 -5.13 -2.06 6.63
C PHE A 71 -4.41 -1.14 7.61
N GLU A 72 -4.91 0.09 7.81
CA GLU A 72 -4.32 1.06 8.71
C GLU A 72 -4.31 0.56 10.15
N ALA A 73 -5.43 0.04 10.65
CA ALA A 73 -5.52 -0.51 12.00
C ALA A 73 -4.57 -1.71 12.22
N ARG A 74 -4.49 -2.63 11.23
CA ARG A 74 -3.62 -3.81 11.32
C ARG A 74 -2.14 -3.43 11.26
N LEU A 75 -1.77 -2.52 10.35
CA LEU A 75 -0.38 -2.10 10.20
C LEU A 75 0.08 -1.23 11.37
N ALA A 76 -0.77 -0.32 11.88
CA ALA A 76 -0.49 0.47 13.07
C ALA A 76 -0.21 -0.42 14.28
N LYS A 77 -1.04 -1.44 14.49
CA LYS A 77 -0.84 -2.46 15.52
C LYS A 77 0.45 -3.26 15.30
N LEU A 78 0.76 -3.63 14.06
CA LEU A 78 1.96 -4.41 13.73
C LEU A 78 3.25 -3.66 14.04
N ILE A 79 3.32 -2.37 13.71
CA ILE A 79 4.52 -1.55 13.91
C ILE A 79 4.56 -0.82 15.26
N GLY A 80 3.48 -0.90 16.05
CA GLY A 80 3.42 -0.36 17.41
C GLY A 80 3.20 1.15 17.49
N VAL A 81 2.36 1.71 16.61
CA VAL A 81 2.00 3.14 16.62
C VAL A 81 0.49 3.33 16.78
N ASP A 82 0.08 4.47 17.34
CA ASP A 82 -1.34 4.78 17.55
C ASP A 82 -2.05 5.26 16.26
N PHE A 83 -1.30 5.93 15.37
CA PHE A 83 -1.85 6.56 14.17
C PHE A 83 -1.09 6.11 12.92
N LEU A 84 -1.83 5.79 11.86
CA LEU A 84 -1.30 5.45 10.55
C LEU A 84 -2.25 5.97 9.48
N ILE A 85 -1.68 6.58 8.44
CA ILE A 85 -2.43 7.10 7.29
C ILE A 85 -1.80 6.54 6.02
N THR A 86 -2.60 5.97 5.12
CA THR A 86 -2.14 5.55 3.80
C THR A 86 -1.99 6.74 2.86
N VAL A 87 -1.00 6.63 1.98
CA VAL A 87 -0.75 7.57 0.88
C VAL A 87 -0.38 6.77 -0.36
N ASN A 88 -0.39 7.42 -1.53
CA ASN A 88 -0.21 6.74 -2.82
C ASN A 88 1.22 6.22 -3.11
N SER A 89 2.23 6.60 -2.31
CA SER A 89 3.60 6.07 -2.45
C SER A 89 4.46 6.37 -1.22
N GLY A 90 5.61 5.68 -1.08
CA GLY A 90 6.61 6.01 -0.05
C GLY A 90 7.18 7.43 -0.20
N SER A 91 7.32 7.93 -1.43
CA SER A 91 7.75 9.31 -1.68
C SER A 91 6.72 10.33 -1.17
N SER A 92 5.43 10.05 -1.34
CA SER A 92 4.36 10.88 -0.80
C SER A 92 4.29 10.82 0.73
N ALA A 93 4.70 9.70 1.33
CA ALA A 93 4.81 9.59 2.78
C ALA A 93 5.88 10.55 3.32
N ASN A 94 7.07 10.58 2.68
CA ASN A 94 8.11 11.55 3.03
C ASN A 94 7.64 13.00 2.83
N LEU A 95 6.94 13.26 1.73
CA LEU A 95 6.37 14.57 1.43
C LEU A 95 5.39 15.05 2.50
N VAL A 96 4.39 14.22 2.85
CA VAL A 96 3.39 14.55 3.88
C VAL A 96 4.05 14.68 5.25
N ALA A 97 4.98 13.79 5.59
CA ALA A 97 5.71 13.85 6.85
C ALA A 97 6.48 15.18 7.00
N PHE A 98 7.24 15.58 5.98
CA PHE A 98 8.00 16.82 6.02
C PHE A 98 7.09 18.05 6.00
N ASN A 99 6.14 18.10 5.08
CA ASN A 99 5.22 19.24 4.95
C ASN A 99 4.42 19.49 6.24
N THR A 100 4.06 18.43 6.98
CA THR A 100 3.38 18.57 8.28
C THR A 100 4.21 19.37 9.30
N LEU A 101 5.54 19.29 9.24
CA LEU A 101 6.45 20.04 10.11
C LEU A 101 6.53 21.53 9.78
N THR A 102 6.01 21.97 8.63
CA THR A 102 5.90 23.39 8.26
C THR A 102 4.61 24.03 8.77
N SER A 103 3.71 23.26 9.39
CA SER A 103 2.40 23.73 9.79
C SER A 103 2.48 24.87 10.82
N PRO A 104 1.74 25.98 10.64
CA PRO A 104 1.72 27.08 11.61
C PRO A 104 1.15 26.66 12.97
N LYS A 105 0.46 25.52 13.05
CA LYS A 105 -0.01 24.92 14.31
C LYS A 105 1.14 24.51 15.24
N LEU A 106 2.36 24.34 14.71
CA LEU A 106 3.56 24.02 15.49
C LEU A 106 4.23 25.28 16.09
N GLY A 107 3.72 26.48 15.80
CA GLY A 107 4.22 27.74 16.33
C GLY A 107 5.70 27.98 15.98
N ALA A 108 6.50 28.40 16.95
CA ALA A 108 7.91 28.73 16.77
C ALA A 108 8.81 27.54 16.34
N ARG A 109 8.29 26.31 16.36
CA ARG A 109 9.02 25.10 15.94
C ARG A 109 8.66 24.64 14.53
N ALA A 110 7.74 25.33 13.85
CA ALA A 110 7.42 25.03 12.47
C ALA A 110 8.65 25.32 11.60
N ILE A 111 9.07 24.35 10.78
CA ILE A 111 10.16 24.54 9.82
C ILE A 111 9.80 25.69 8.87
N GLN A 112 10.72 26.63 8.70
CA GLN A 112 10.60 27.77 7.80
C GLN A 112 11.55 27.62 6.60
N GLN A 113 11.27 28.39 5.55
CA GLN A 113 12.19 28.49 4.42
C GLN A 113 13.56 29.01 4.89
N GLY A 114 14.62 28.29 4.53
CA GLY A 114 15.99 28.59 4.94
C GLY A 114 16.47 27.89 6.22
N ASP A 115 15.59 27.15 6.92
CA ASP A 115 16.02 26.28 8.01
C ASP A 115 16.80 25.06 7.47
N GLU A 116 17.73 24.55 8.27
CA GLU A 116 18.61 23.46 7.84
C GLU A 116 18.09 22.08 8.29
N VAL A 117 18.21 21.10 7.41
CA VAL A 117 17.86 19.70 7.70
C VAL A 117 19.08 18.81 7.46
N ILE A 118 19.53 18.15 8.52
CA ILE A 118 20.67 17.22 8.45
C ILE A 118 20.22 15.90 7.80
N GLY A 119 20.98 15.41 6.84
CA GLY A 119 20.74 14.16 6.14
C GLY A 119 22.03 13.51 5.61
N VAL A 120 21.88 12.48 4.79
CA VAL A 120 23.00 11.77 4.14
C VAL A 120 22.85 11.79 2.62
N ALA A 121 23.98 11.88 1.90
CA ALA A 121 23.98 11.95 0.43
C ALA A 121 23.72 10.57 -0.24
N ALA A 122 24.08 9.47 0.42
CA ALA A 122 23.89 8.12 -0.10
C ALA A 122 22.50 7.57 0.28
N GLY A 123 21.46 8.04 -0.42
CA GLY A 123 20.07 7.67 -0.15
C GLY A 123 19.20 7.65 -1.40
N PHE A 124 17.88 7.59 -1.21
CA PHE A 124 16.89 7.68 -2.28
C PHE A 124 16.45 9.15 -2.46
N PRO A 125 16.26 9.66 -3.70
CA PRO A 125 16.04 11.09 -3.94
C PRO A 125 14.88 11.69 -3.14
N THR A 126 13.76 10.97 -3.04
CA THR A 126 12.56 11.47 -2.36
C THR A 126 12.65 11.45 -0.84
N THR A 127 13.79 11.05 -0.26
CA THR A 127 14.14 11.32 1.14
C THR A 127 14.55 12.79 1.33
N VAL A 128 15.18 13.41 0.33
CA VAL A 128 15.68 14.79 0.41
C VAL A 128 14.77 15.79 -0.31
N ASN A 129 14.11 15.38 -1.40
CA ASN A 129 13.30 16.29 -2.22
C ASN A 129 12.26 17.11 -1.44
N PRO A 130 11.51 16.56 -0.45
CA PRO A 130 10.55 17.37 0.31
C PRO A 130 11.20 18.53 1.07
N ILE A 131 12.45 18.39 1.51
CA ILE A 131 13.19 19.47 2.18
C ILE A 131 13.36 20.64 1.20
N ILE A 132 13.90 20.36 0.02
CA ILE A 132 14.14 21.34 -1.05
C ILE A 132 12.83 21.99 -1.54
N GLN A 133 11.73 21.24 -1.56
CA GLN A 133 10.42 21.73 -2.01
C GLN A 133 9.76 22.70 -1.04
N PHE A 134 10.03 22.59 0.26
CA PHE A 134 9.32 23.32 1.31
C PHE A 134 10.18 24.29 2.12
N GLY A 135 11.49 24.35 1.87
CA GLY A 135 12.33 25.39 2.47
C GLY A 135 13.81 25.08 2.45
#